data_AF-A0A929MEG5-F1
#
_entry.id   AF-A0A929MEG5-F1
#
_cell.length_a   1.000
_cell.length_b   1.000
_cell.length_c   1.000
_cell.angle_alpha   90.00
_cell.angle_beta   90.00
_cell.angle_gamma   90.00
#
_symmetry.space_group_name_H-M   'P 1'
#
loop_
_entity.id
_entity.type
_entity.pdbx_description
1 polymer ?
#
loop_
_entity_poly.entity_id
_entity_poly.type
_entity_poly.pdbx_seq_one_letter_code
_entity_poly.pdbx_strand_id
1 'polypeptide(L)'
;GYESRETLARRKEKMQKWLENPALLRADKDASYAEILEIDLSQIDEPILACPNDPDDVATLSEILADSKRAQNIDEVFVGSCMTNIGHYRALARILERESKLTTRLWIAPPTKMDKKTLEDEGVYEIFKRLEARTEVPGCSLCMGNQARVNDNAVVFSTSTRNFDNRMGMGAKVYLGSAELAAVCALLGRLPKVDEYKKIVRDSLSLNKDQIYKYLNFNEISEFSI
;
A
#
# COMPACT_ATOMS: atom_id res chain seq x y z
N GLY A 1 -8.55 3.52 29.91
CA GLY A 1 -7.78 3.44 28.64
C GLY A 1 -6.79 2.29 28.74
N TYR A 2 -6.23 1.84 27.60
CA TYR A 2 -5.34 0.67 27.40
C TYR A 2 -4.68 0.06 28.68
N GLU A 3 -4.75 -1.27 28.79
CA GLU A 3 -4.68 -2.05 30.05
C GLU A 3 -3.52 -1.72 31.00
N SER A 4 -2.27 -1.63 30.52
CA SER A 4 -1.09 -1.47 31.40
C SER A 4 -0.54 -0.04 31.40
N ARG A 5 -1.13 0.82 32.24
CA ARG A 5 -0.69 2.23 32.40
C ARG A 5 0.79 2.34 32.78
N GLU A 6 1.27 1.53 33.73
CA GLU A 6 2.65 1.56 34.21
C GLU A 6 3.64 1.24 33.07
N THR A 7 3.34 0.20 32.27
CA THR A 7 4.18 -0.17 31.13
C THR A 7 4.25 0.93 30.09
N LEU A 8 3.12 1.58 29.78
CA LEU A 8 3.06 2.68 28.84
C LEU A 8 3.83 3.91 29.34
N ALA A 9 3.71 4.26 30.63
CA ALA A 9 4.46 5.35 31.25
C ALA A 9 5.98 5.10 31.19
N ARG A 10 6.42 3.89 31.55
CA ARG A 10 7.83 3.49 31.46
C ARG A 10 8.37 3.58 30.03
N ARG A 11 7.56 3.25 29.02
CA ARG A 11 7.94 3.40 27.61
C ARG A 11 8.05 4.89 27.21
N LYS A 12 7.10 5.72 27.61
CA LYS A 12 7.11 7.18 27.38
C LYS A 12 8.38 7.81 27.96
N GLU A 13 8.70 7.53 29.22
CA GLU A 13 9.91 8.07 29.87
C GLU A 13 11.19 7.66 29.13
N LYS A 14 11.28 6.40 28.67
CA LYS A 14 12.42 5.94 27.88
C LYS A 14 12.54 6.67 26.54
N MET A 15 11.43 6.98 25.88
CA MET A 15 11.43 7.76 24.64
C MET A 15 11.87 9.21 24.90
N GLN A 16 11.41 9.84 25.98
CA GLN A 16 11.82 11.20 26.38
C GLN A 16 13.33 11.26 26.67
N LYS A 17 13.85 10.31 27.44
CA LYS A 17 15.29 10.21 27.73
C LYS A 17 16.15 10.05 26.48
N TRP A 18 15.67 9.30 25.48
CA TRP A 18 16.37 9.19 24.19
C TRP A 18 16.32 10.51 23.40
N LEU A 19 15.19 11.24 23.43
CA LEU A 19 15.07 12.54 22.76
C LEU A 19 15.96 13.63 23.39
N GLU A 20 16.28 13.53 24.69
CA GLU A 20 17.21 14.43 25.39
C GLU A 20 18.68 14.21 24.96
N ASN A 21 19.04 13.00 24.54
CA ASN A 21 20.38 12.64 24.09
C ASN A 21 20.33 11.61 22.94
N PRO A 22 19.97 12.04 21.72
CA PRO A 22 19.72 11.13 20.61
C PRO A 22 21.02 10.48 20.12
N ALA A 23 21.14 9.18 20.36
CA ALA A 23 22.23 8.36 19.85
C ALA A 23 21.68 7.21 19.00
N LEU A 24 22.27 7.01 17.84
CA LEU A 24 21.99 5.90 16.93
C LEU A 24 23.26 5.07 16.74
N LEU A 25 23.11 3.75 16.83
CA LEU A 25 24.17 2.83 16.41
C LEU A 25 24.40 2.96 14.90
N ARG A 26 25.63 2.71 14.46
CA ARG A 26 26.00 2.60 13.05
C ARG A 26 26.85 1.36 12.86
N ALA A 27 26.79 0.77 11.67
CA ALA A 27 27.73 -0.28 11.30
C ALA A 27 29.17 0.27 11.34
N ASP A 28 30.11 -0.56 11.76
CA ASP A 28 31.52 -0.23 11.68
C ASP A 28 31.94 -0.10 10.21
N LYS A 29 32.93 0.77 9.95
CA LYS A 29 33.38 1.04 8.56
C LYS A 29 34.01 -0.17 7.89
N ASP A 30 34.46 -1.14 8.67
CA ASP A 30 35.13 -2.37 8.28
C ASP A 30 34.27 -3.63 8.53
N ALA A 31 32.96 -3.45 8.72
CA ALA A 31 32.03 -4.57 8.80
C ALA A 31 32.10 -5.44 7.54
N SER A 32 32.25 -6.75 7.73
CA SER A 32 32.28 -7.74 6.65
C SER A 32 30.89 -8.30 6.38
N TYR A 33 30.50 -8.40 5.12
CA TYR A 33 29.24 -8.98 4.67
C TYR A 33 29.50 -10.25 3.87
N ALA A 34 28.59 -11.22 3.95
CA ALA A 34 28.68 -12.45 3.14
C ALA A 34 28.51 -12.15 1.63
N GLU A 35 27.71 -11.15 1.31
CA GLU A 35 27.44 -10.68 -0.04
C GLU A 35 27.08 -9.18 0.00
N ILE A 36 27.43 -8.45 -1.07
CA ILE A 36 27.10 -7.04 -1.24
C ILE A 36 26.39 -6.90 -2.60
N LEU A 37 25.13 -6.47 -2.55
CA LEU A 37 24.32 -6.16 -3.73
C LEU A 37 24.14 -4.65 -3.82
N GLU A 38 24.69 -4.04 -4.88
CA GLU A 38 24.54 -2.61 -5.13
C GLU A 38 23.41 -2.37 -6.14
N ILE A 39 22.42 -1.57 -5.77
CA ILE A 39 21.26 -1.25 -6.60
C ILE A 39 21.33 0.22 -7.00
N ASP A 40 21.53 0.48 -8.30
CA ASP A 40 21.49 1.83 -8.86
C ASP A 40 20.03 2.27 -9.11
N LEU A 41 19.53 3.17 -8.27
CA LEU A 41 18.16 3.68 -8.37
C LEU A 41 17.88 4.41 -9.70
N SER A 42 18.90 4.90 -10.40
CA SER A 42 18.72 5.56 -11.70
C SER A 42 18.36 4.58 -12.82
N GLN A 43 18.60 3.29 -12.61
CA GLN A 43 18.24 2.22 -13.54
C GLN A 43 16.81 1.70 -13.35
N ILE A 44 16.13 2.11 -12.28
CA ILE A 44 14.75 1.72 -12.00
C ILE A 44 13.82 2.82 -12.53
N ASP A 45 13.39 2.71 -13.78
CA ASP A 45 12.60 3.72 -14.47
C ASP A 45 11.14 3.31 -14.72
N GLU A 46 10.74 2.10 -14.36
CA GLU A 46 9.37 1.59 -14.44
C GLU A 46 8.97 0.75 -13.22
N PRO A 47 7.67 0.50 -12.98
CA PRO A 47 7.23 -0.33 -11.88
C PRO A 47 7.72 -1.78 -12.01
N ILE A 48 8.09 -2.36 -10.87
CA ILE A 48 8.45 -3.77 -10.71
C ILE A 48 7.36 -4.42 -9.87
N LEU A 49 6.93 -5.62 -10.25
CA LEU A 49 5.87 -6.37 -9.59
C LEU A 49 6.35 -7.78 -9.25
N ALA A 50 5.84 -8.34 -8.16
CA ALA A 50 5.87 -9.78 -7.97
C ALA A 50 4.68 -10.40 -8.71
N CYS A 51 4.94 -11.42 -9.50
CA CYS A 51 4.03 -11.97 -10.49
C CYS A 51 3.23 -13.13 -9.89
N PRO A 52 2.17 -13.61 -10.55
CA PRO A 52 1.15 -14.38 -9.86
C PRO A 52 1.71 -15.61 -9.15
N ASN A 53 1.52 -15.61 -7.83
CA ASN A 53 1.62 -16.75 -6.93
C ASN A 53 3.03 -17.18 -6.52
N ASP A 54 4.05 -16.40 -6.88
CA ASP A 54 5.41 -16.50 -6.35
C ASP A 54 5.94 -15.09 -6.01
N PRO A 55 6.29 -14.78 -4.75
CA PRO A 55 6.83 -13.47 -4.40
C PRO A 55 8.25 -13.23 -4.97
N ASP A 56 8.97 -14.28 -5.36
CA ASP A 56 10.32 -14.19 -5.93
C ASP A 56 10.29 -14.11 -7.48
N ASP A 57 9.16 -14.42 -8.14
CA ASP A 57 8.96 -14.16 -9.58
C ASP A 57 8.70 -12.66 -9.80
N VAL A 58 9.77 -11.87 -9.82
CA VAL A 58 9.72 -10.43 -10.04
C VAL A 58 10.01 -10.08 -11.49
N ALA A 59 9.20 -9.18 -12.06
CA ALA A 59 9.39 -8.69 -13.43
C ALA A 59 8.98 -7.21 -13.52
N THR A 60 9.54 -6.51 -14.50
CA THR A 60 9.10 -5.16 -14.83
C THR A 60 7.70 -5.17 -15.45
N LEU A 61 7.02 -4.04 -15.38
CA LEU A 61 5.70 -3.87 -16.00
C LEU A 61 5.75 -4.17 -17.51
N SER A 62 6.79 -3.73 -18.21
CA SER A 62 6.99 -3.98 -19.63
C SER A 62 7.20 -5.47 -19.95
N GLU A 63 8.00 -6.19 -19.15
CA GLU A 63 8.20 -7.64 -19.28
C GLU A 63 6.89 -8.41 -19.10
N ILE A 64 6.07 -8.03 -18.12
CA ILE A 64 4.77 -8.67 -17.86
C ILE A 64 3.81 -8.46 -19.03
N LEU A 65 3.79 -7.26 -19.61
CA LEU A 65 2.94 -6.93 -20.75
C LEU A 65 3.37 -7.65 -22.04
N ALA A 66 4.66 -7.99 -22.17
CA ALA A 66 5.20 -8.72 -23.31
C ALA A 66 4.93 -10.23 -23.23
N ASP A 67 4.70 -10.79 -22.05
CA ASP A 67 4.42 -12.22 -21.85
C ASP A 67 2.91 -12.52 -21.93
N SER A 68 2.49 -13.17 -23.03
CA SER A 68 1.09 -13.55 -23.25
C SER A 68 0.55 -14.59 -22.26
N LYS A 69 1.42 -15.25 -21.48
CA LYS A 69 1.00 -16.21 -20.43
C LYS A 69 0.60 -15.52 -19.14
N ARG A 70 1.03 -14.27 -18.94
CA ARG A 70 0.73 -13.48 -17.74
C ARG A 70 -0.63 -12.82 -17.87
N ALA A 71 -1.45 -12.95 -16.83
CA ALA A 71 -2.77 -12.32 -16.82
C ALA A 71 -2.61 -10.80 -16.77
N GLN A 72 -3.25 -10.09 -17.69
CA GLN A 72 -3.15 -8.62 -17.78
C GLN A 72 -4.42 -7.91 -17.33
N ASN A 73 -5.58 -8.57 -17.39
CA ASN A 73 -6.82 -8.09 -16.79
C ASN A 73 -6.71 -8.12 -15.26
N ILE A 74 -7.34 -7.17 -14.59
CA ILE A 74 -7.44 -7.11 -13.14
C ILE A 74 -8.92 -7.09 -12.78
N ASP A 75 -9.35 -8.09 -12.02
CA ASP A 75 -10.75 -8.22 -11.60
C ASP A 75 -10.98 -7.56 -10.25
N GLU A 76 -10.03 -7.71 -9.32
CA GLU A 76 -10.09 -7.15 -7.97
C GLU A 76 -8.78 -6.44 -7.58
N VAL A 77 -8.90 -5.38 -6.80
CA VAL A 77 -7.75 -4.62 -6.29
C VAL A 77 -7.85 -4.54 -4.78
N PHE A 78 -6.78 -4.90 -4.07
CA PHE A 78 -6.68 -4.78 -2.62
C PHE A 78 -5.61 -3.77 -2.24
N VAL A 79 -6.04 -2.68 -1.60
CA VAL A 79 -5.15 -1.69 -1.00
C VAL A 79 -5.28 -1.75 0.52
N GLY A 80 -4.27 -2.36 1.13
CA GLY A 80 -4.17 -2.58 2.57
C GLY A 80 -3.15 -3.64 2.91
N SER A 81 -2.55 -3.49 4.08
CA SER A 81 -1.74 -4.45 4.85
C SER A 81 -0.90 -3.64 5.84
N CYS A 82 0.09 -4.25 6.50
CA CYS A 82 1.11 -3.50 7.23
C CYS A 82 2.11 -2.76 6.31
N MET A 83 2.09 -2.99 4.98
CA MET A 83 2.96 -2.30 4.03
C MET A 83 2.45 -0.92 3.63
N THR A 84 1.21 -0.60 3.99
CA THR A 84 0.59 0.70 3.67
C THR A 84 0.62 1.65 4.86
N ASN A 85 0.48 2.93 4.56
CA ASN A 85 0.36 4.06 5.48
C ASN A 85 -0.64 5.06 4.87
N ILE A 86 -1.06 6.07 5.63
CA ILE A 86 -2.09 7.03 5.23
C ILE A 86 -1.87 7.66 3.84
N GLY A 87 -0.62 7.93 3.45
CA GLY A 87 -0.31 8.59 2.18
C GLY A 87 -0.70 7.77 0.96
N HIS A 88 -0.61 6.44 1.05
CA HIS A 88 -1.04 5.54 -0.03
C HIS A 88 -2.55 5.61 -0.29
N TYR A 89 -3.37 5.78 0.75
CA TYR A 89 -4.82 5.92 0.58
C TYR A 89 -5.21 7.27 0.01
N ARG A 90 -4.51 8.35 0.40
CA ARG A 90 -4.69 9.67 -0.22
C ARG A 90 -4.29 9.65 -1.69
N ALA A 91 -3.16 9.03 -2.04
CA ALA A 91 -2.71 8.90 -3.43
C ALA A 91 -3.72 8.09 -4.26
N LEU A 92 -4.17 6.95 -3.73
CA LEU A 92 -5.22 6.13 -4.34
C LEU A 92 -6.49 6.94 -4.61
N ALA A 93 -7.01 7.63 -3.59
CA ALA A 93 -8.23 8.42 -3.73
C ALA A 93 -8.06 9.58 -4.72
N ARG A 94 -6.89 10.21 -4.75
CA ARG A 94 -6.58 11.30 -5.68
C ARG A 94 -6.55 10.83 -7.13
N ILE A 95 -5.99 9.65 -7.40
CA ILE A 95 -6.00 9.04 -8.74
C ILE A 95 -7.43 8.73 -9.19
N LEU A 96 -8.28 8.26 -8.28
CA LEU A 96 -9.66 7.84 -8.56
C LEU A 96 -10.71 8.97 -8.39
N GLU A 97 -10.29 10.19 -8.09
CA GLU A 97 -11.17 11.28 -7.64
C GLU A 97 -12.26 11.64 -8.67
N ARG A 98 -11.95 11.55 -9.96
CA ARG A 98 -12.87 11.94 -11.05
C ARG A 98 -13.82 10.84 -11.47
N GLU A 99 -13.62 9.62 -10.97
CA GLU A 99 -14.44 8.49 -11.35
C GLU A 99 -15.73 8.43 -10.55
N SER A 100 -16.78 7.96 -11.23
CA SER A 100 -18.08 7.67 -10.63
C SER A 100 -18.28 6.17 -10.39
N LYS A 101 -17.51 5.31 -11.06
CA LYS A 101 -17.60 3.86 -10.96
C LYS A 101 -16.28 3.22 -11.39
N LEU A 102 -15.96 2.06 -10.79
CA LEU A 102 -14.85 1.21 -11.21
C LEU A 102 -15.35 -0.03 -11.96
N THR A 103 -14.50 -0.54 -12.87
CA THR A 103 -14.71 -1.85 -13.50
C THR A 103 -14.23 -2.99 -12.61
N THR A 104 -13.26 -2.72 -11.74
CA THR A 104 -12.74 -3.67 -10.76
C THR A 104 -13.49 -3.60 -9.44
N ARG A 105 -13.47 -4.68 -8.66
CA ARG A 105 -13.82 -4.61 -7.24
C ARG A 105 -12.65 -4.07 -6.43
N LEU A 106 -12.82 -2.90 -5.82
CA LEU A 106 -11.81 -2.28 -4.96
C LEU A 106 -12.05 -2.61 -3.48
N TRP A 107 -11.01 -3.06 -2.79
CA TRP A 107 -11.00 -3.35 -1.36
C TRP A 107 -10.04 -2.41 -0.62
N ILE A 108 -10.54 -1.75 0.41
CA ILE A 108 -9.80 -0.74 1.20
C ILE A 108 -9.74 -1.20 2.65
N ALA A 109 -8.53 -1.44 3.16
CA ALA A 109 -8.30 -1.80 4.56
C ALA A 109 -7.16 -0.95 5.15
N PRO A 110 -7.44 0.19 5.83
CA PRO A 110 -6.40 0.99 6.49
C PRO A 110 -5.72 0.19 7.62
N PRO A 111 -4.42 0.43 7.90
CA PRO A 111 -3.68 -0.39 8.86
C PRO A 111 -4.10 -0.14 10.31
N THR A 112 -4.57 1.07 10.65
CA THR A 112 -5.02 1.39 12.01
C THR A 112 -6.32 2.18 12.03
N LYS A 113 -6.99 2.22 13.19
CA LYS A 113 -8.17 3.07 13.41
C LYS A 113 -7.85 4.56 13.31
N MET A 114 -6.59 4.96 13.56
CA MET A 114 -6.15 6.35 13.45
C MET A 114 -6.08 6.76 11.98
N ASP A 115 -5.49 5.92 11.12
CA ASP A 115 -5.49 6.15 9.67
C ASP A 115 -6.91 6.24 9.14
N LYS A 116 -7.78 5.27 9.50
CA LYS A 116 -9.19 5.29 9.09
C LYS A 116 -9.88 6.60 9.47
N LYS A 117 -9.79 6.99 10.74
CA LYS A 117 -10.46 8.19 11.25
C LYS A 117 -9.96 9.45 10.55
N THR A 118 -8.64 9.60 10.38
CA THR A 118 -8.08 10.77 9.70
C THR A 118 -8.51 10.81 8.22
N LEU A 119 -8.52 9.67 7.52
CA LEU A 119 -9.02 9.59 6.14
C LEU A 119 -10.52 9.91 6.03
N GLU A 120 -11.31 9.55 7.04
CA GLU A 120 -12.73 9.95 7.13
C GLU A 120 -12.87 11.46 7.34
N ASP A 121 -12.09 12.05 8.26
CA ASP A 121 -12.11 13.48 8.56
C ASP A 121 -11.67 14.34 7.37
N GLU A 122 -10.73 13.84 6.56
CA GLU A 122 -10.27 14.48 5.32
C GLU A 122 -11.23 14.30 4.14
N GLY A 123 -12.33 13.54 4.31
CA GLY A 123 -13.29 13.26 3.25
C GLY A 123 -12.81 12.23 2.21
N VAL A 124 -11.65 11.59 2.41
CA VAL A 124 -11.11 10.57 1.50
C VAL A 124 -12.07 9.38 1.37
N TYR A 125 -12.73 8.99 2.47
CA TYR A 125 -13.71 7.91 2.46
C TYR A 125 -14.94 8.19 1.60
N GLU A 126 -15.28 9.46 1.32
CA GLU A 126 -16.40 9.79 0.44
C GLU A 126 -16.11 9.41 -1.02
N ILE A 127 -14.84 9.45 -1.43
CA ILE A 127 -14.40 8.97 -2.75
C ILE A 127 -14.59 7.44 -2.81
N PHE A 128 -14.13 6.71 -1.79
CA PHE A 128 -14.26 5.25 -1.76
C PHE A 128 -15.73 4.79 -1.71
N LYS A 129 -16.58 5.49 -0.95
CA LYS A 129 -18.03 5.22 -0.92
C LYS A 129 -18.68 5.47 -2.28
N ARG A 130 -18.37 6.60 -2.93
CA ARG A 130 -18.90 6.91 -4.28
C ARG A 130 -18.55 5.83 -5.29
N LEU A 131 -17.34 5.27 -5.20
CA LEU A 131 -16.86 4.21 -6.08
C LEU A 131 -17.35 2.80 -5.68
N GLU A 132 -18.23 2.70 -4.68
CA GLU A 132 -18.73 1.43 -4.15
C GLU A 132 -17.61 0.48 -3.68
N ALA A 133 -16.47 1.04 -3.25
CA ALA A 133 -15.36 0.27 -2.75
C ALA A 133 -15.74 -0.45 -1.45
N ARG A 134 -15.31 -1.71 -1.32
CA ARG A 134 -15.50 -2.48 -0.10
C ARG A 134 -14.51 -2.03 0.96
N THR A 135 -15.00 -1.32 1.97
CA THR A 135 -14.19 -0.84 3.08
C THR A 135 -14.22 -1.85 4.23
N GLU A 136 -13.04 -2.28 4.66
CA GLU A 136 -12.86 -3.25 5.73
C GLU A 136 -12.48 -2.53 7.03
N VAL A 137 -12.63 -3.22 8.15
CA VAL A 137 -12.16 -2.69 9.44
C VAL A 137 -10.63 -2.68 9.49
N PRO A 138 -10.00 -1.76 10.24
CA PRO A 138 -8.56 -1.73 10.33
C PRO A 138 -7.97 -3.06 10.82
N GLY A 139 -7.03 -3.61 10.04
CA GLY A 139 -6.45 -4.92 10.31
C GLY A 139 -5.87 -5.59 9.05
N CYS A 140 -5.57 -6.89 9.16
CA CYS A 140 -4.93 -7.65 8.08
C CYS A 140 -5.84 -7.86 6.84
N SER A 141 -7.16 -7.97 7.05
CA SER A 141 -8.14 -8.21 5.99
C SER A 141 -7.71 -9.33 5.02
N LEU A 142 -7.77 -9.10 3.70
CA LEU A 142 -7.45 -10.09 2.67
C LEU A 142 -5.97 -10.53 2.66
N CYS A 143 -5.06 -9.79 3.30
CA CYS A 143 -3.63 -10.16 3.33
C CYS A 143 -3.39 -11.57 3.90
N MET A 144 -4.24 -12.01 4.83
CA MET A 144 -4.18 -13.36 5.40
C MET A 144 -5.12 -14.36 4.72
N GLY A 145 -6.25 -13.90 4.20
CA GLY A 145 -7.28 -14.73 3.55
C GLY A 145 -7.96 -15.75 4.46
N ASN A 146 -7.93 -15.53 5.78
CA ASN A 146 -8.55 -16.40 6.79
C ASN A 146 -10.00 -16.02 7.13
N GLN A 147 -10.51 -14.92 6.57
CA GLN A 147 -11.88 -14.40 6.77
C GLN A 147 -12.48 -14.02 5.41
N ALA A 148 -12.41 -12.74 5.04
CA ALA A 148 -12.77 -12.30 3.70
C ALA A 148 -11.77 -12.82 2.67
N ARG A 149 -12.29 -13.19 1.50
CA ARG A 149 -11.52 -13.69 0.35
C ARG A 149 -12.01 -13.01 -0.92
N VAL A 150 -11.13 -12.93 -1.91
CA VAL A 150 -11.50 -12.55 -3.29
C VAL A 150 -12.34 -13.66 -3.92
N ASN A 151 -12.97 -13.37 -5.06
CA ASN A 151 -13.67 -14.38 -5.84
C ASN A 151 -12.70 -15.45 -6.35
N ASP A 152 -13.22 -16.67 -6.53
CA ASP A 152 -12.42 -17.77 -7.05
C ASP A 152 -11.93 -17.46 -8.47
N ASN A 153 -10.67 -17.78 -8.73
CA ASN A 153 -9.96 -17.55 -10.00
C ASN A 153 -9.80 -16.08 -10.42
N ALA A 154 -10.11 -15.12 -9.53
CA ALA A 154 -9.90 -13.70 -9.83
C ALA A 154 -8.41 -13.37 -10.05
N VAL A 155 -8.14 -12.47 -10.99
CA VAL A 155 -6.84 -11.82 -11.12
C VAL A 155 -6.82 -10.58 -10.23
N VAL A 156 -5.90 -10.56 -9.28
CA VAL A 156 -5.87 -9.56 -8.20
C VAL A 156 -4.61 -8.74 -8.27
N PHE A 157 -4.75 -7.43 -8.13
CA PHE A 157 -3.62 -6.55 -7.79
C PHE A 157 -3.64 -6.25 -6.30
N SER A 158 -2.56 -6.52 -5.59
CA SER A 158 -2.52 -6.41 -4.12
C SER A 158 -1.32 -5.61 -3.64
N THR A 159 -1.53 -4.79 -2.61
CA THR A 159 -0.46 -4.16 -1.82
C THR A 159 -0.12 -4.97 -0.55
N SER A 160 -0.42 -6.26 -0.55
CA SER A 160 -0.06 -7.19 0.52
C SER A 160 1.39 -7.65 0.40
N THR A 161 1.83 -8.54 1.29
CA THR A 161 3.21 -9.04 1.32
C THR A 161 3.41 -10.38 0.63
N ARG A 162 2.33 -11.11 0.32
CA ARG A 162 2.37 -12.50 -0.14
C ARG A 162 1.25 -12.75 -1.14
N ASN A 163 1.60 -13.43 -2.22
CA ASN A 163 0.71 -13.80 -3.31
C ASN A 163 0.55 -15.31 -3.51
N PHE A 164 1.16 -16.16 -2.67
CA PHE A 164 1.11 -17.63 -2.78
C PHE A 164 -0.26 -18.20 -3.17
N ASP A 165 -0.24 -19.36 -3.83
CA ASP A 165 -1.44 -20.10 -4.22
C ASP A 165 -2.47 -20.18 -3.09
N ASN A 166 -3.71 -19.85 -3.43
CA ASN A 166 -4.88 -19.89 -2.54
C ASN A 166 -4.84 -18.95 -1.33
N ARG A 167 -3.84 -18.06 -1.22
CA ARG A 167 -3.69 -17.13 -0.10
C ARG A 167 -4.88 -16.18 0.02
N MET A 168 -5.21 -15.44 -1.02
CA MET A 168 -6.29 -14.44 -0.98
C MET A 168 -7.66 -14.98 -1.42
N GLY A 169 -7.67 -16.04 -2.23
CA GLY A 169 -8.88 -16.67 -2.79
C GLY A 169 -8.52 -17.95 -3.55
N MET A 170 -9.47 -18.87 -3.78
CA MET A 170 -9.17 -20.14 -4.42
C MET A 170 -8.82 -19.93 -5.90
N GLY A 171 -7.68 -20.45 -6.36
CA GLY A 171 -7.24 -20.29 -7.75
C GLY A 171 -6.95 -18.85 -8.19
N ALA A 172 -6.98 -17.89 -7.26
CA ALA A 172 -6.70 -16.49 -7.57
C ALA A 172 -5.24 -16.32 -8.04
N LYS A 173 -5.05 -15.42 -9.01
CA LYS A 173 -3.74 -15.03 -9.54
C LYS A 173 -3.40 -13.65 -9.00
N VAL A 174 -2.42 -13.55 -8.10
CA VAL A 174 -2.19 -12.32 -7.34
C VAL A 174 -0.87 -11.66 -7.70
N TYR A 175 -0.93 -10.46 -8.26
CA TYR A 175 0.22 -9.56 -8.38
C TYR A 175 0.45 -8.80 -7.08
N LEU A 176 1.72 -8.58 -6.72
CA LEU A 176 2.10 -7.63 -5.67
C LEU A 176 2.72 -6.38 -6.29
N GLY A 177 2.32 -5.21 -5.81
CA GLY A 177 2.89 -3.94 -6.28
C GLY A 177 2.53 -2.75 -5.40
N SER A 178 2.92 -1.56 -5.86
CA SER A 178 2.70 -0.30 -5.14
C SER A 178 1.24 0.15 -5.14
N ALA A 179 0.88 0.99 -4.17
CA ALA A 179 -0.49 1.50 -4.05
C ALA A 179 -0.89 2.43 -5.21
N GLU A 180 0.05 3.21 -5.74
CA GLU A 180 -0.17 4.07 -6.90
C GLU A 180 -0.46 3.23 -8.15
N LEU A 181 0.26 2.12 -8.35
CA LEU A 181 -0.03 1.20 -9.46
C LEU A 181 -1.35 0.45 -9.23
N ALA A 182 -1.67 0.08 -7.99
CA ALA A 182 -2.96 -0.49 -7.63
C ALA A 182 -4.13 0.46 -8.00
N ALA A 183 -3.97 1.76 -7.75
CA ALA A 183 -4.95 2.78 -8.13
C ALA A 183 -5.18 2.82 -9.64
N VAL A 184 -4.10 2.80 -10.42
CA VAL A 184 -4.19 2.79 -11.89
C VAL A 184 -4.81 1.47 -12.38
N CYS A 185 -4.50 0.33 -11.75
CA CYS A 185 -5.13 -0.94 -12.09
C CYS A 185 -6.63 -0.95 -11.77
N ALA A 186 -7.03 -0.35 -10.65
CA ALA A 186 -8.44 -0.21 -10.27
C ALA A 186 -9.21 0.68 -11.25
N LEU A 187 -8.56 1.76 -11.71
CA LEU A 187 -9.10 2.67 -12.72
C LEU A 187 -9.30 1.98 -14.07
N LEU A 188 -8.32 1.18 -14.51
CA LEU A 188 -8.29 0.65 -15.88
C LEU A 188 -8.88 -0.76 -16.02
N GLY A 189 -8.98 -1.54 -14.94
CA GLY A 189 -9.35 -2.96 -15.00
C GLY A 189 -8.29 -3.87 -15.61
N ARG A 190 -7.05 -3.38 -15.71
CA ARG A 190 -5.90 -4.10 -16.28
C ARG A 190 -4.59 -3.46 -15.83
N LEU A 191 -3.48 -4.14 -16.07
CA LEU A 191 -2.15 -3.53 -15.99
C LEU A 191 -2.02 -2.40 -17.04
N PRO A 192 -1.54 -1.20 -16.63
CA PRO A 192 -1.29 -0.08 -17.55
C PRO A 192 -0.03 -0.29 -18.38
N LYS A 193 0.11 0.40 -19.51
CA LYS A 193 1.43 0.60 -20.14
C LYS A 193 2.29 1.52 -19.27
N VAL A 194 3.62 1.45 -19.39
CA VAL A 194 4.54 2.28 -18.60
C VAL A 194 4.25 3.79 -18.75
N ASP A 195 4.09 4.27 -19.99
CA ASP A 195 3.78 5.70 -20.23
C ASP A 195 2.38 6.10 -19.74
N GLU A 196 1.41 5.19 -19.82
CA GLU A 196 0.05 5.38 -19.31
C GLU A 196 0.08 5.54 -17.78
N TYR A 197 0.79 4.65 -17.09
CA TYR A 197 1.04 4.74 -15.65
C TYR A 197 1.73 6.06 -15.28
N LYS A 198 2.87 6.37 -15.90
CA LYS A 198 3.66 7.58 -15.61
C LYS A 198 2.82 8.84 -15.80
N LYS A 199 1.99 8.88 -16.84
CA LYS A 199 1.11 10.02 -17.12
C LYS A 199 0.02 10.15 -16.06
N ILE A 200 -0.74 9.09 -15.77
CA ILE A 200 -1.83 9.15 -14.78
C ILE A 200 -1.30 9.55 -13.41
N VAL A 201 -0.21 8.92 -12.95
CA VAL A 201 0.40 9.23 -11.64
C VAL A 201 0.89 10.68 -11.60
N ARG A 202 1.56 11.16 -12.65
CA ARG A 202 2.01 12.56 -12.72
C ARG A 202 0.84 13.53 -12.70
N ASP A 203 -0.18 13.31 -13.52
CA ASP A 203 -1.31 14.23 -13.66
C ASP A 203 -2.14 14.28 -12.36
N SER A 204 -2.26 13.15 -11.65
CA SER A 204 -3.03 13.07 -10.40
C SER A 204 -2.26 13.54 -9.16
N LEU A 205 -0.96 13.24 -9.06
CA LEU A 205 -0.19 13.39 -7.82
C LEU A 205 0.90 14.48 -7.84
N SER A 206 1.14 15.13 -8.98
CA SER A 206 2.16 16.20 -9.06
C SER A 206 1.78 17.42 -8.22
N LEU A 207 0.49 17.74 -8.11
CA LEU A 207 -0.02 18.80 -7.26
C LEU A 207 -0.21 18.28 -5.83
N ASN A 208 0.21 19.08 -4.84
CA ASN A 208 0.03 18.80 -3.41
C ASN A 208 0.69 17.50 -2.92
N LYS A 209 1.79 17.08 -3.53
CA LYS A 209 2.54 15.87 -3.13
C LYS A 209 2.86 15.84 -1.62
N ASP A 210 3.25 16.97 -1.04
CA ASP A 210 3.57 17.08 0.38
C ASP A 210 2.36 16.86 1.29
N GLN A 211 1.15 17.21 0.83
CA GLN A 211 -0.08 16.93 1.57
C GLN A 211 -0.50 15.47 1.42
N ILE A 212 -0.37 14.91 0.22
CA ILE A 212 -0.68 13.50 -0.06
C ILE A 212 0.17 12.59 0.83
N TYR A 213 1.48 12.83 0.89
CA TYR A 213 2.41 11.97 1.63
C TYR A 213 2.73 12.47 3.06
N LYS A 214 1.87 13.33 3.64
CA LYS A 214 2.01 13.75 5.04
C LYS A 214 1.69 12.58 5.99
N TYR A 215 2.66 12.12 6.78
CA TYR A 215 2.43 11.09 7.80
C TYR A 215 1.60 11.62 8.98
N LEU A 216 1.06 10.69 9.78
CA LEU A 216 0.37 11.01 11.03
C LEU A 216 1.38 11.40 12.11
N ASN A 217 1.44 12.69 12.45
CA ASN A 217 2.17 13.21 13.60
C ASN A 217 1.18 13.51 14.73
N PHE A 218 1.01 12.59 15.67
CA PHE A 218 0.00 12.73 16.74
C PHE A 218 0.18 13.98 17.62
N ASN A 219 1.41 14.51 17.73
CA ASN A 219 1.68 15.77 18.44
C ASN A 219 1.15 17.02 17.71
N GLU A 220 0.79 16.91 16.42
CA GLU A 220 0.22 18.00 15.62
C GLU A 220 -1.30 17.92 15.48
N ILE A 221 -1.93 16.87 16.03
CA ILE A 221 -3.37 16.62 15.92
C ILE A 221 -4.02 17.00 17.25
N SER A 222 -4.92 17.99 17.22
CA SER A 222 -5.54 18.59 18.42
C SER A 222 -6.17 17.56 19.37
N GLU A 223 -6.83 16.55 18.82
CA GLU A 223 -7.52 15.48 19.53
C GLU A 223 -6.58 14.55 20.31
N PHE A 224 -5.28 14.57 19.97
CA PHE A 224 -4.23 13.79 20.63
C PHE A 224 -3.24 14.67 21.39
N SER A 225 -3.41 15.99 21.38
CA SER A 225 -2.62 16.90 22.21
C SER A 225 -2.87 16.61 23.70
N ILE A 226 -1.78 16.58 24.48
CA ILE A 226 -1.78 16.24 25.92
C ILE A 226 -1.96 17.52 26.74
#